data_AF-A0A7V4J2S2-F1
#
_entry.id   AF-A0A7V4J2S2-F1
#
_cell.length_a   1.000
_cell.length_b   1.000
_cell.length_c   1.000
_cell.angle_alpha   90.00
_cell.angle_beta   90.00
_cell.angle_gamma   90.00
#
_symmetry.space_group_name_H-M   'P 1'
#
loop_
_entity.id
_entity.type
_entity.pdbx_description
1 polymer ?
#
loop_
_entity_poly.entity_id
_entity_poly.type
_entity_poly.pdbx_seq_one_letter_code
_entity_poly.pdbx_strand_id
1 'polypeptide(L)'
;MKSAEGLVLPGLGGLTAGVALTTVVAWAATEGVLPRIVPDGAATWALLGFALFFSLAELPLMVLALRRMTGSAPRPVMALAVAGFVFFAAFYAAPFTVLTRQVVTGVALASLCVVRLICVAFLIPQRTEKT
;
A
#
# COMPACT_ATOMS: atom_id res chain seq x y z
N MET A 1 23.19 13.75 9.40
CA MET A 1 22.03 12.96 8.98
C MET A 1 22.42 12.16 7.76
N LYS A 2 22.63 10.84 7.89
CA LYS A 2 22.98 9.97 6.75
C LYS A 2 21.72 9.71 5.92
N SER A 3 21.85 9.91 4.62
CA SER A 3 20.78 9.87 3.62
C SER A 3 19.88 8.64 3.76
N ALA A 4 18.58 8.89 3.91
CA ALA A 4 17.51 7.89 3.89
C ALA A 4 17.13 7.46 2.46
N GLU A 5 17.91 7.85 1.44
CA GLU A 5 17.48 7.78 0.03
C GLU A 5 17.42 6.34 -0.53
N GLY A 6 18.11 5.38 0.09
CA GLY A 6 18.31 4.05 -0.50
C GLY A 6 17.02 3.25 -0.77
N LEU A 7 16.10 3.19 0.20
CA LEU A 7 14.84 2.42 0.09
C LEU A 7 13.58 3.29 0.10
N VAL A 8 13.70 4.55 0.54
CA VAL A 8 12.58 5.49 0.49
C VAL A 8 12.17 5.78 -0.96
N LEU A 9 13.13 5.90 -1.89
CA LEU A 9 12.83 6.17 -3.29
C LEU A 9 11.99 5.06 -3.96
N PRO A 10 12.34 3.76 -3.85
CA PRO A 10 11.43 2.68 -4.26
C PRO A 10 10.06 2.74 -3.57
N GLY A 11 10.03 3.08 -2.26
CA GLY A 11 8.79 3.26 -1.52
C GLY A 11 7.90 4.36 -2.10
N LEU A 12 8.49 5.49 -2.50
CA LEU A 12 7.79 6.58 -3.21
C LEU A 12 7.25 6.10 -4.56
N GLY A 13 7.98 5.24 -5.29
CA GLY A 13 7.46 4.59 -6.49
C GLY A 13 6.18 3.79 -6.22
N GLY A 14 6.17 3.01 -5.14
CA GLY A 14 4.99 2.29 -4.67
C GLY A 14 3.82 3.21 -4.29
N LEU A 15 4.11 4.32 -3.61
CA LEU A 15 3.11 5.33 -3.25
C LEU A 15 2.48 5.96 -4.50
N THR A 16 3.30 6.37 -5.46
CA THR A 16 2.83 6.96 -6.72
C THR A 16 1.95 5.98 -7.50
N ALA A 17 2.36 4.71 -7.60
CA ALA A 17 1.54 3.66 -8.20
C ALA A 17 0.20 3.48 -7.44
N GLY A 18 0.23 3.58 -6.11
CA GLY A 18 -0.97 3.51 -5.28
C GLY A 18 -1.92 4.68 -5.54
N VAL A 19 -1.39 5.92 -5.60
CA VAL A 19 -2.17 7.12 -5.94
C VAL A 19 -2.80 6.98 -7.33
N ALA A 20 -2.04 6.52 -8.33
CA ALA A 20 -2.54 6.32 -9.67
C ALA A 20 -3.71 5.31 -9.70
N LEU A 21 -3.54 4.15 -9.07
CA LEU A 21 -4.59 3.13 -8.98
C LEU A 21 -5.83 3.66 -8.26
N THR A 22 -5.67 4.28 -7.09
CA THR A 22 -6.78 4.83 -6.33
C THR A 22 -7.52 5.92 -7.12
N THR A 23 -6.80 6.76 -7.87
CA THR A 23 -7.40 7.80 -8.72
C THR A 23 -8.23 7.19 -9.85
N VAL A 24 -7.68 6.20 -10.55
CA VAL A 24 -8.39 5.50 -11.65
C VAL A 24 -9.66 4.83 -11.13
N VAL A 25 -9.57 4.14 -10.00
CA VAL A 25 -10.72 3.45 -9.40
C VAL A 25 -11.76 4.44 -8.88
N ALA A 26 -11.33 5.53 -8.23
CA ALA A 26 -12.24 6.58 -7.76
C ALA A 26 -13.00 7.21 -8.93
N TRP A 27 -12.30 7.56 -10.01
CA TRP A 27 -12.90 8.10 -11.22
C TRP A 27 -13.91 7.12 -11.84
N ALA A 28 -13.56 5.84 -11.98
CA ALA A 28 -14.47 4.83 -12.53
C ALA A 28 -15.72 4.61 -11.66
N ALA A 29 -15.59 4.76 -10.34
CA ALA A 29 -16.70 4.68 -9.40
C ALA A 29 -17.63 5.90 -9.47
N THR A 30 -17.09 7.12 -9.68
CA THR A 30 -17.88 8.36 -9.77
C THR A 30 -18.60 8.51 -11.11
N GLU A 31 -17.99 8.08 -12.22
CA GLU A 31 -18.62 8.10 -13.55
C GLU A 31 -19.70 7.01 -13.72
N GLY A 32 -19.88 6.15 -12.72
CA GLY A 32 -20.89 5.09 -12.74
C GLY A 32 -20.56 3.93 -13.69
N VAL A 33 -19.33 3.86 -14.22
CA VAL A 33 -18.85 2.80 -15.13
C VAL A 33 -18.94 1.42 -14.47
N LEU A 34 -18.70 1.33 -13.16
CA LEU A 34 -18.65 0.07 -12.43
C LEU A 34 -19.95 -0.17 -11.67
N PRO A 35 -20.74 -1.23 -11.93
CA PRO A 35 -21.98 -1.48 -11.19
C PRO A 35 -21.69 -1.70 -9.70
N ARG A 36 -22.56 -1.18 -8.84
CA ARG A 36 -22.47 -1.45 -7.41
C ARG A 36 -22.88 -2.90 -7.14
N ILE A 37 -21.96 -3.71 -6.63
CA ILE A 37 -22.19 -5.14 -6.37
C ILE A 37 -22.58 -5.38 -4.91
N VAL A 38 -21.92 -4.67 -3.98
CA VAL A 38 -22.15 -4.85 -2.55
C VAL A 38 -23.09 -3.76 -2.02
N PRO A 39 -24.25 -4.13 -1.43
CA PRO A 39 -25.19 -3.17 -0.87
C PRO A 39 -24.64 -2.52 0.41
N ASP A 40 -25.20 -1.35 0.76
CA ASP A 40 -24.93 -0.69 2.03
C ASP A 40 -25.34 -1.58 3.21
N GLY A 41 -24.63 -1.44 4.34
CA GLY A 41 -24.91 -2.16 5.58
C GLY A 41 -23.82 -3.17 5.93
N ALA A 42 -24.21 -4.26 6.60
CA ALA A 42 -23.29 -5.19 7.24
C ALA A 42 -22.24 -5.80 6.27
N ALA A 43 -22.63 -6.09 5.03
CA ALA A 43 -21.73 -6.66 4.03
C ALA A 43 -20.58 -5.69 3.65
N THR A 44 -20.88 -4.40 3.52
CA THR A 44 -19.85 -3.39 3.24
C THR A 44 -18.90 -3.23 4.43
N TRP A 45 -19.41 -3.22 5.66
CA TRP A 45 -18.57 -3.16 6.87
C TRP A 45 -17.71 -4.41 7.06
N ALA A 46 -18.25 -5.59 6.74
CA ALA A 46 -17.48 -6.84 6.76
C ALA A 46 -16.35 -6.82 5.73
N LEU A 47 -16.62 -6.35 4.51
CA LEU A 47 -15.59 -6.21 3.47
C LEU A 47 -14.51 -5.18 3.87
N LEU A 48 -14.91 -4.05 4.47
CA LEU A 48 -13.98 -3.06 5.02
C LEU A 48 -13.10 -3.68 6.11
N GLY A 49 -13.72 -4.37 7.06
CA GLY A 49 -13.02 -5.05 8.15
C GLY A 49 -12.04 -6.10 7.65
N PHE A 50 -12.44 -6.88 6.62
CA PHE A 50 -11.56 -7.82 5.94
C PHE A 50 -10.35 -7.11 5.29
N ALA A 51 -10.59 -6.07 4.49
CA ALA A 51 -9.52 -5.32 3.84
C ALA A 51 -8.56 -4.68 4.85
N LEU A 52 -9.08 -4.09 5.93
CA LEU A 52 -8.29 -3.52 7.02
C LEU A 52 -7.46 -4.59 7.74
N PHE A 53 -8.08 -5.71 8.10
CA PHE A 53 -7.42 -6.78 8.82
C PHE A 53 -6.22 -7.29 8.04
N PHE A 54 -6.38 -7.65 6.76
CA PHE A 54 -5.27 -8.12 5.95
C PHE A 54 -4.22 -7.04 5.71
N SER A 55 -4.64 -5.81 5.37
CA SER A 55 -3.71 -4.71 5.16
C SER A 55 -2.87 -4.38 6.40
N LEU A 56 -3.42 -4.49 7.61
CA LEU A 56 -2.70 -4.23 8.86
C LEU A 56 -1.91 -5.44 9.35
N ALA A 57 -2.45 -6.65 9.24
CA ALA A 57 -1.79 -7.89 9.67
C ALA A 57 -0.51 -8.17 8.87
N GLU A 58 -0.46 -7.74 7.61
CA GLU A 58 0.72 -7.89 6.77
C GLU A 58 1.87 -6.94 7.12
N LEU A 59 1.59 -5.81 7.78
CA LEU A 59 2.63 -4.83 8.16
C LEU A 59 3.79 -5.48 8.94
N PRO A 60 3.57 -6.16 10.08
CA PRO A 60 4.67 -6.74 10.85
C PRO A 60 5.42 -7.83 10.08
N LEU A 61 4.71 -8.67 9.32
CA LEU A 61 5.31 -9.75 8.54
C LEU A 61 6.23 -9.20 7.45
N MET A 62 5.78 -8.16 6.74
CA MET A 62 6.56 -7.56 5.67
C MET A 62 7.72 -6.73 6.17
N VAL A 63 7.56 -5.99 7.26
CA VAL A 63 8.68 -5.30 7.90
C VAL A 63 9.76 -6.30 8.32
N LEU A 64 9.37 -7.44 8.92
CA LEU A 64 10.34 -8.48 9.29
C LEU A 64 11.05 -9.07 8.06
N ALA A 65 10.29 -9.39 7.00
CA ALA A 65 10.84 -9.94 5.77
C ALA A 65 11.82 -8.96 5.10
N LEU A 66 11.44 -7.69 4.95
CA LEU A 66 12.29 -6.66 4.37
C LEU A 66 13.55 -6.43 5.20
N ARG A 67 13.44 -6.41 6.54
CA ARG A 67 14.62 -6.34 7.42
C ARG A 67 15.58 -7.51 7.18
N ARG A 68 15.08 -8.74 7.03
CA ARG A 68 15.93 -9.90 6.71
C ARG A 68 16.56 -9.81 5.32
N MET A 69 15.84 -9.26 4.35
CA MET A 69 16.33 -9.09 2.99
C MET A 69 17.47 -8.05 2.90
N THR A 70 17.60 -7.11 3.84
CA THR A 70 18.63 -6.04 3.74
C THR A 70 20.06 -6.56 3.71
N GLY A 71 20.30 -7.74 4.28
CA GLY A 71 21.61 -8.41 4.29
C GLY A 71 21.81 -9.47 3.21
N SER A 72 20.76 -9.91 2.51
CA SER A 72 20.81 -11.12 1.67
C SER A 72 20.27 -10.94 0.24
N ALA A 73 19.38 -9.97 0.01
CA ALA A 73 18.74 -9.81 -1.28
C ALA A 73 19.52 -8.85 -2.21
N PRO A 74 19.50 -9.08 -3.53
CA PRO A 74 19.95 -8.10 -4.51
C PRO A 74 19.16 -6.79 -4.41
N ARG A 75 19.83 -5.65 -4.64
CA ARG A 75 19.21 -4.31 -4.63
C ARG A 75 17.90 -4.19 -5.43
N PRO A 76 17.79 -4.67 -6.69
CA PRO A 76 16.55 -4.51 -7.45
C PRO A 76 15.38 -5.30 -6.85
N VAL A 77 15.66 -6.49 -6.29
CA VAL A 77 14.64 -7.33 -5.62
C VAL A 77 14.15 -6.63 -4.35
N MET A 78 15.07 -6.05 -3.57
CA MET A 78 14.70 -5.25 -2.40
C MET A 78 13.86 -4.03 -2.78
N ALA A 79 14.27 -3.27 -3.79
CA ALA A 79 13.55 -2.09 -4.26
C ALA A 79 12.12 -2.45 -4.70
N LEU A 80 11.96 -3.53 -5.47
CA LEU A 80 10.65 -4.02 -5.90
C LEU A 80 9.79 -4.46 -4.72
N ALA A 81 10.36 -5.18 -3.76
CA ALA A 81 9.64 -5.61 -2.56
C ALA A 81 9.17 -4.42 -1.71
N VAL A 82 9.99 -3.38 -1.58
CA VAL A 82 9.62 -2.14 -0.87
C VAL A 82 8.52 -1.38 -1.62
N ALA A 83 8.63 -1.23 -2.94
CA ALA A 83 7.61 -0.59 -3.76
C ALA A 83 6.28 -1.34 -3.68
N GLY A 84 6.32 -2.67 -3.82
CA GLY A 84 5.16 -3.54 -3.68
C GLY A 84 4.53 -3.46 -2.29
N PHE A 85 5.34 -3.46 -1.24
CA PHE A 85 4.88 -3.32 0.13
C PHE A 85 4.09 -2.01 0.35
N VAL A 86 4.59 -0.87 -0.15
CA VAL A 86 3.90 0.42 -0.02
C VAL A 86 2.62 0.44 -0.85
N PHE A 87 2.68 -0.03 -2.11
CA PHE A 87 1.54 -0.09 -3.03
C PHE A 87 0.38 -0.96 -2.52
N PHE A 88 0.68 -1.99 -1.73
CA PHE A 88 -0.29 -3.02 -1.36
C PHE A 88 -1.55 -2.51 -0.62
N ALA A 89 -1.46 -1.39 0.09
CA ALA A 89 -2.64 -0.79 0.71
C ALA A 89 -3.65 -0.30 -0.35
N ALA A 90 -3.18 0.28 -1.46
CA ALA A 90 -4.04 0.66 -2.58
C ALA A 90 -4.62 -0.58 -3.29
N PHE A 91 -3.89 -1.69 -3.30
CA PHE A 91 -4.38 -2.96 -3.83
C PHE A 91 -5.59 -3.52 -3.07
N TYR A 92 -5.68 -3.30 -1.75
CA TYR A 92 -6.88 -3.62 -0.97
C TYR A 92 -8.00 -2.58 -1.08
N ALA A 93 -7.63 -1.30 -1.17
CA ALA A 93 -8.57 -0.21 -1.34
C ALA A 93 -9.33 -0.28 -2.68
N ALA A 94 -8.65 -0.71 -3.74
CA ALA A 94 -9.21 -0.81 -5.09
C ALA A 94 -10.45 -1.72 -5.16
N PRO A 95 -10.39 -3.04 -4.85
CA PRO A 95 -11.55 -3.91 -4.91
C PRO A 95 -12.65 -3.47 -3.94
N PHE A 96 -12.30 -2.96 -2.75
CA PHE A 96 -13.30 -2.39 -1.85
C PHE A 96 -14.09 -1.25 -2.53
N THR A 97 -13.39 -0.31 -3.16
CA THR A 97 -14.01 0.85 -3.83
C THR A 97 -14.81 0.42 -5.06
N VAL A 98 -14.28 -0.50 -5.87
CA VAL A 98 -14.96 -1.06 -7.05
C VAL A 98 -16.28 -1.73 -6.65
N LEU A 99 -16.26 -2.55 -5.61
CA LEU A 99 -17.42 -3.35 -5.21
C LEU A 99 -18.51 -2.54 -4.49
N THR A 100 -18.11 -1.51 -3.73
CA THR A 100 -19.02 -0.75 -2.86
C THR A 100 -19.39 0.64 -3.38
N ARG A 101 -18.61 1.18 -4.34
CA ARG A 101 -18.59 2.60 -4.77
C ARG A 101 -18.32 3.60 -3.64
N GLN A 102 -17.85 3.17 -2.46
CA GLN A 102 -17.53 4.08 -1.36
C GLN A 102 -16.13 4.69 -1.53
N VAL A 103 -16.04 5.74 -2.37
CA VAL A 103 -14.77 6.39 -2.71
C VAL A 103 -14.06 6.95 -1.49
N VAL A 104 -14.76 7.64 -0.59
CA VAL A 104 -14.14 8.25 0.59
C VAL A 104 -13.47 7.19 1.47
N THR A 105 -14.18 6.10 1.78
CA THR A 105 -13.66 4.98 2.57
C THR A 105 -12.51 4.28 1.85
N GLY A 106 -12.61 4.13 0.52
CA GLY A 106 -11.54 3.60 -0.33
C GLY A 106 -10.25 4.43 -0.27
N VAL A 107 -10.38 5.75 -0.39
CA VAL A 107 -9.24 6.68 -0.27
C VAL A 107 -8.64 6.62 1.14
N ALA A 108 -9.48 6.53 2.17
CA ALA A 108 -9.02 6.36 3.55
C ALA A 108 -8.22 5.06 3.72
N LEU A 109 -8.67 3.93 3.15
CA LEU A 109 -7.91 2.68 3.11
C LEU A 109 -6.57 2.84 2.36
N ALA A 110 -6.58 3.49 1.20
CA ALA A 110 -5.39 3.71 0.39
C ALA A 110 -4.35 4.61 1.09
N SER A 111 -4.78 5.48 2.01
CA SER A 111 -3.86 6.30 2.80
C SER A 111 -2.90 5.49 3.66
N LEU A 112 -3.19 4.21 3.92
CA LEU A 112 -2.25 3.28 4.56
C LEU A 112 -0.96 3.06 3.74
N CYS A 113 -0.94 3.40 2.45
CA CYS A 113 0.31 3.49 1.67
C CYS A 113 1.30 4.47 2.34
N VAL A 114 0.83 5.60 2.86
CA VAL A 114 1.68 6.59 3.55
C VAL A 114 2.22 5.98 4.85
N VAL A 115 1.38 5.29 5.62
CA VAL A 115 1.81 4.58 6.84
C VAL A 115 2.89 3.54 6.51
N ARG A 116 2.71 2.78 5.43
CA ARG A 116 3.70 1.80 4.95
C ARG A 116 5.02 2.47 4.54
N LEU A 117 4.96 3.62 3.87
CA LEU A 117 6.15 4.40 3.54
C LEU A 117 6.88 4.89 4.81
N ILE A 118 6.13 5.35 5.82
CA ILE A 118 6.69 5.72 7.13
C ILE A 118 7.37 4.51 7.77
N CYS A 119 6.75 3.32 7.74
CA CYS A 119 7.39 2.09 8.22
C CYS A 119 8.71 1.80 7.50
N VAL A 120 8.77 1.98 6.16
CA VAL A 120 10.01 1.81 5.40
C VAL A 120 11.08 2.80 5.85
N ALA A 121 10.71 4.07 6.05
CA ALA A 121 11.65 5.11 6.43
C ALA A 121 12.24 4.91 7.84
N PHE A 122 11.44 4.43 8.80
CA PHE A 122 11.85 4.35 10.21
C PHE A 122 12.21 2.95 10.70
N LEU A 123 11.59 1.88 10.16
CA LEU A 123 11.74 0.52 10.69
C LEU A 123 12.70 -0.36 9.87
N ILE A 124 12.99 0.03 8.61
CA ILE A 124 13.86 -0.74 7.72
C ILE A 124 15.26 -0.10 7.68
N PRO A 125 16.33 -0.87 7.96
CA PRO A 125 17.70 -0.37 7.85
C PRO A 125 18.01 0.14 6.44
N GLN A 126 18.45 1.39 6.36
CA GLN A 126 18.90 1.99 5.11
C GLN A 126 20.34 1.54 4.84
N ARG A 127 20.56 0.78 3.78
CA ARG A 127 21.91 0.33 3.39
C ARG A 127 22.69 1.52 2.85
N THR A 128 23.48 2.16 3.72
CA THR A 128 24.40 3.23 3.31
C THR A 128 25.53 2.61 2.52
N GLU A 129 25.70 3.04 1.27
CA GLU A 129 26.88 2.71 0.48
C GLU A 129 28.10 3.34 1.17
N LYS A 130 29.05 2.52 1.62
CA LYS A 130 30.40 3.02 1.86
C LYS A 130 31.00 3.18 0.46
N THR A 131 31.06 4.42 -0.01
CA THR A 131 31.95 4.83 -1.08
C THR A 131 33.39 4.52 -0.74
#